data_AF-A0A0K2JAX1-F1
#
_entry.id   AF-A0A0K2JAX1-F1
#
_cell.length_a   1.000
_cell.length_b   1.000
_cell.length_c   1.000
_cell.angle_alpha   90.00
_cell.angle_beta   90.00
_cell.angle_gamma   90.00
#
_symmetry.space_group_name_H-M   'P 1'
#
loop_
_entity.id
_entity.type
_entity.pdbx_description
1 polymer ?
#
loop_
_entity_poly.entity_id
_entity_poly.type
_entity_poly.pdbx_seq_one_letter_code
_entity_poly.pdbx_strand_id
1 'polypeptide(L)'
;MRKGFFKILISLIFVANLGFAEYVTEGEKIYYNEDYHKTLVVKRIDDEKSEKYLTKSPDLKSFKILNENFAKDKDAIYYKEYDILEADINSFEILDEDTGKDKNYIYLYGETVRYENSGEPVDMKKVTFYENSKGKMYYFRNKNDIYVMEGIYAEKVDNVDKRTFEDLGGGFGRDKNWIYSGKMKLRNIDRESFEHIGDGYIKDKNGIYRDAEVIFYDSDDAYNISKLENVDKESFENIGEGYSKDKNNIYYNNEKFKNIDVKTFQLIGNGFSKDKNNVYFKKNKIEGAEAKTFQIVDNFFEKDRNNVFYKEHKLKNVSPIEFQTLYMSKNANVAYAIFFKNKDGVFKLLIEDPFDLTKNKVVKLNVDKDSVKILSKNYYKDRNNVYCNDKVIKGADVKTFELVGNDKDEAMDQFIDTLENIFDAFSSLEKSNETKKSSITAQDKNHKYEYCKIIK
;
A
#
# COMPACT_ATOMS: atom_id res chain seq x y z
N MET A 1 21.89 25.56 6.49
CA MET A 1 21.46 26.29 5.29
C MET A 1 20.36 25.47 4.62
N ARG A 2 19.16 26.08 4.50
CA ARG A 2 17.94 25.65 3.78
C ARG A 2 17.37 24.25 4.05
N LYS A 3 16.58 24.14 5.13
CA LYS A 3 15.42 23.24 5.22
C LYS A 3 14.27 23.84 4.39
N GLY A 4 13.88 23.18 3.31
CA GLY A 4 12.71 23.54 2.52
C GLY A 4 11.46 22.88 3.11
N PHE A 5 10.74 23.60 3.97
CA PHE A 5 9.36 23.29 4.33
C PHE A 5 8.46 23.59 3.12
N PHE A 6 7.93 22.56 2.45
CA PHE A 6 6.78 22.75 1.57
C PHE A 6 5.54 22.89 2.44
N LYS A 7 5.12 24.14 2.67
CA LYS A 7 3.74 24.46 3.05
C LYS A 7 2.88 24.20 1.81
N ILE A 8 2.12 23.11 1.79
CA ILE A 8 1.03 22.94 0.82
C ILE A 8 -0.08 23.89 1.26
N LEU A 9 -0.16 25.03 0.58
CA LEU A 9 -1.29 25.92 0.62
C LEU A 9 -2.41 25.23 -0.15
N ILE A 10 -3.45 24.77 0.55
CA ILE A 10 -4.70 24.28 -0.06
C ILE A 10 -5.39 25.48 -0.70
N SER A 11 -4.97 25.80 -1.92
CA SER A 11 -5.74 26.62 -2.84
C SER A 11 -6.49 25.66 -3.74
N LEU A 12 -7.82 25.80 -3.77
CA LEU A 12 -8.72 25.17 -4.73
C LEU A 12 -8.15 25.32 -6.14
N ILE A 13 -7.54 24.27 -6.66
CA ILE A 13 -7.23 24.10 -8.07
C ILE A 13 -7.81 22.73 -8.42
N PHE A 14 -8.77 22.73 -9.35
CA PHE A 14 -9.15 21.55 -10.12
C PHE A 14 -7.89 21.06 -10.86
N VAL A 15 -7.08 20.25 -10.20
CA VAL A 15 -6.03 19.45 -10.83
C VAL A 15 -6.61 18.05 -10.92
N ALA A 16 -6.50 17.46 -12.12
CA ALA A 16 -6.89 16.09 -12.40
C ALA A 16 -6.52 15.15 -11.25
N ASN A 17 -7.48 14.31 -10.82
CA ASN A 17 -7.30 13.20 -9.87
C ASN A 17 -5.94 12.52 -10.09
N LEU A 18 -4.92 12.97 -9.38
CA LEU A 18 -3.76 12.17 -9.06
C LEU A 18 -4.22 11.32 -7.89
N GLY A 19 -4.18 10.00 -8.02
CA GLY A 19 -4.71 9.04 -7.04
C GLY A 19 -3.93 9.01 -5.72
N PHE A 20 -3.87 10.14 -5.02
CA PHE A 20 -3.35 10.24 -3.66
C PHE A 20 -4.46 9.98 -2.66
N ALA A 21 -4.09 9.45 -1.50
CA ALA A 21 -5.08 9.19 -0.49
C ALA A 21 -5.56 10.50 0.16
N GLU A 22 -6.87 10.70 0.28
CA GLU A 22 -7.42 11.91 0.89
C GLU A 22 -8.79 11.70 1.52
N TYR A 23 -9.09 12.50 2.54
CA TYR A 23 -10.41 12.57 3.12
C TYR A 23 -11.28 13.59 2.37
N VAL A 24 -12.43 13.14 1.85
CA VAL A 24 -13.37 13.96 1.08
C VAL A 24 -14.73 14.02 1.79
N THR A 25 -15.31 15.20 1.89
CA THR A 25 -16.68 15.38 2.41
C THR A 25 -17.68 15.47 1.28
N GLU A 26 -18.71 14.62 1.29
CA GLU A 26 -19.82 14.65 0.35
C GLU A 26 -21.15 14.64 1.11
N GLY A 27 -21.87 15.77 1.08
CA GLY A 27 -23.08 15.95 1.88
C GLY A 27 -22.77 15.88 3.37
N GLU A 28 -23.40 14.93 4.07
CA GLU A 28 -23.22 14.70 5.51
C GLU A 28 -22.29 13.51 5.82
N LYS A 29 -21.48 13.08 4.84
CA LYS A 29 -20.60 11.92 4.96
C LYS A 29 -19.15 12.28 4.64
N ILE A 30 -18.23 11.58 5.28
CA ILE A 30 -16.79 11.68 5.03
C ILE A 30 -16.32 10.37 4.42
N TYR A 31 -15.52 10.45 3.38
CA TYR A 31 -14.94 9.32 2.67
C TYR A 31 -13.43 9.40 2.72
N TYR A 32 -12.78 8.27 2.92
CA TYR A 32 -11.36 8.10 2.64
C TYR A 32 -11.24 7.61 1.19
N ASN A 33 -10.56 8.40 0.35
CA ASN A 33 -10.36 8.12 -1.05
C ASN A 33 -8.96 7.52 -1.21
N GLU A 34 -8.82 6.28 -1.67
CA GLU A 34 -7.54 5.62 -1.91
C GLU A 34 -7.61 4.86 -3.25
N ASP A 35 -6.63 5.05 -4.14
CA ASP A 35 -6.54 4.32 -5.42
C ASP A 35 -7.86 4.26 -6.21
N TYR A 36 -8.61 5.37 -6.29
CA TYR A 36 -9.92 5.48 -6.95
C TYR A 36 -11.10 4.80 -6.23
N HIS A 37 -10.91 4.33 -4.99
CA HIS A 37 -11.97 3.84 -4.12
C HIS A 37 -12.33 4.89 -3.07
N LYS A 38 -13.62 5.16 -2.92
CA LYS A 38 -14.14 5.98 -1.82
C LYS A 38 -14.78 5.06 -0.78
N THR A 39 -14.12 4.94 0.36
CA THR A 39 -14.62 4.17 1.50
C THR A 39 -15.20 5.13 2.53
N LEU A 40 -16.39 4.82 3.04
CA LEU A 40 -17.03 5.66 4.05
C LEU A 40 -16.21 5.61 5.34
N VAL A 41 -15.81 6.77 5.86
CA VAL A 41 -15.16 6.86 7.17
C VAL A 41 -16.21 6.61 8.23
N VAL A 42 -15.94 5.66 9.12
CA VAL A 42 -16.86 5.23 10.15
C VAL A 42 -16.16 5.02 11.49
N LYS A 43 -16.90 5.29 12.55
CA LYS A 43 -16.55 4.89 13.91
C LYS A 43 -17.19 3.54 14.22
N ARG A 44 -16.40 2.56 14.63
CA ARG A 44 -16.85 1.26 15.10
C ARG A 44 -17.50 1.41 16.49
N ILE A 45 -18.64 0.75 16.66
CA ILE A 45 -19.33 0.61 17.93
C ILE A 45 -19.25 -0.88 18.23
N ASP A 46 -18.38 -1.25 19.17
CA ASP A 46 -18.25 -2.64 19.61
C ASP A 46 -19.58 -3.13 20.16
N ASP A 47 -20.20 -4.08 19.47
CA ASP A 47 -21.24 -4.93 20.00
C ASP A 47 -20.66 -6.33 20.11
N GLU A 48 -20.12 -6.67 21.28
CA GLU A 48 -19.58 -8.00 21.62
C GLU A 48 -20.57 -9.15 21.35
N LYS A 49 -21.84 -8.86 21.03
CA LYS A 49 -22.90 -9.85 20.79
C LYS A 49 -23.39 -9.93 19.35
N SER A 50 -22.97 -9.06 18.44
CA SER A 50 -23.38 -9.17 17.04
C SER A 50 -22.19 -9.18 16.10
N GLU A 51 -22.18 -10.14 15.16
CA GLU A 51 -21.25 -10.18 14.01
C GLU A 51 -21.48 -9.01 13.02
N LYS A 52 -22.07 -7.91 13.49
CA LYS A 52 -22.48 -6.74 12.73
C LYS A 52 -21.82 -5.53 13.35
N TYR A 53 -20.74 -5.05 12.74
CA TYR A 53 -20.11 -3.79 13.13
C TYR A 53 -21.15 -2.67 13.06
N LEU A 54 -21.66 -2.25 14.21
CA LEU A 54 -22.46 -1.04 14.30
C LEU A 54 -21.51 0.12 14.02
N THR A 55 -21.85 0.95 13.04
CA THR A 55 -21.01 2.07 12.62
C THR A 55 -21.74 3.39 12.84
N LYS A 56 -20.99 4.41 13.27
CA LYS A 56 -21.48 5.79 13.37
C LYS A 56 -20.65 6.69 12.46
N SER A 57 -21.30 7.67 11.84
CA SER A 57 -20.58 8.69 11.09
C SER A 57 -19.76 9.62 12.00
N PRO A 58 -18.59 10.09 11.55
CA PRO A 58 -17.80 11.07 12.27
C PRO A 58 -18.55 12.38 12.53
N ASP A 59 -18.13 13.13 13.56
CA ASP A 59 -18.64 14.47 13.80
C ASP A 59 -18.05 15.46 12.80
N LEU A 60 -18.84 15.79 11.76
CA LEU A 60 -18.44 16.69 10.67
C LEU A 60 -17.90 18.05 11.14
N LYS A 61 -18.43 18.60 12.24
CA LYS A 61 -18.05 19.94 12.72
C LYS A 61 -16.66 19.97 13.32
N SER A 62 -16.23 18.86 13.94
CA SER A 62 -14.94 18.75 14.61
C SER A 62 -13.91 17.94 13.83
N PHE A 63 -14.30 17.32 12.71
CA PHE A 63 -13.42 16.51 11.88
C PHE A 63 -12.24 17.32 11.33
N LYS A 64 -11.03 16.80 11.51
CA LYS A 64 -9.76 17.39 11.12
C LYS A 64 -8.83 16.32 10.59
N ILE A 65 -8.36 16.52 9.36
CA ILE A 65 -7.29 15.72 8.77
C ILE A 65 -5.99 16.08 9.48
N LEU A 66 -5.22 15.08 9.90
CA LEU A 66 -3.95 15.25 10.59
C LEU A 66 -2.76 15.00 9.65
N ASN A 67 -2.82 13.91 8.87
CA ASN A 67 -1.92 13.63 7.74
C ASN A 67 -2.69 12.80 6.69
N GLU A 68 -1.98 12.13 5.77
CA GLU A 68 -2.58 11.27 4.73
C GLU A 68 -3.45 10.16 5.32
N ASN A 69 -2.96 9.45 6.34
CA ASN A 69 -3.67 8.30 6.90
C ASN A 69 -4.47 8.60 8.16
N PHE A 70 -4.16 9.66 8.92
CA PHE A 70 -4.81 9.97 10.19
C PHE A 70 -5.74 11.19 10.11
N ALA A 71 -6.90 11.06 10.74
CA ALA A 71 -7.82 12.15 11.02
C ALA A 71 -8.34 12.07 12.45
N LYS A 72 -9.05 13.10 12.91
CA LYS A 72 -9.74 13.08 14.21
C LYS A 72 -11.01 13.90 14.19
N ASP A 73 -11.93 13.56 15.06
CA ASP A 73 -13.01 14.45 15.48
C ASP A 73 -12.99 14.64 17.01
N LYS A 74 -14.06 15.18 17.58
CA LYS A 74 -14.17 15.37 19.04
C LYS A 74 -14.30 14.07 19.84
N ASP A 75 -14.65 12.96 19.19
CA ASP A 75 -15.03 11.67 19.79
C ASP A 75 -14.08 10.51 19.40
N ALA A 76 -13.21 10.65 18.39
CA ALA A 76 -12.30 9.59 17.92
C ALA A 76 -11.07 10.09 17.14
N ILE A 77 -10.04 9.23 17.09
CA ILE A 77 -8.96 9.26 16.10
C ILE A 77 -9.28 8.23 15.02
N TYR A 78 -9.00 8.55 13.77
CA TYR A 78 -9.22 7.68 12.60
C TYR A 78 -7.89 7.37 11.95
N TYR A 79 -7.72 6.10 11.55
CA TYR A 79 -6.72 5.67 10.57
C TYR A 79 -7.48 5.19 9.33
N LYS A 80 -7.29 5.91 8.22
CA LYS A 80 -8.02 5.77 6.96
C LYS A 80 -9.54 5.79 7.20
N GLU A 81 -10.25 4.75 6.79
CA GLU A 81 -11.71 4.66 6.93
C GLU A 81 -12.21 4.27 8.33
N TYR A 82 -11.34 3.82 9.24
CA TYR A 82 -11.75 3.30 10.55
C TYR A 82 -11.20 4.12 11.71
N ASP A 83 -11.96 4.15 12.81
CA ASP A 83 -11.46 4.68 14.07
C ASP A 83 -10.43 3.75 14.73
N ILE A 84 -9.48 4.34 15.45
CA ILE A 84 -8.54 3.61 16.29
C ILE A 84 -9.20 3.41 17.65
N LEU A 85 -9.55 2.16 17.96
CA LEU A 85 -10.18 1.80 19.22
C LEU A 85 -9.27 2.17 20.40
N GLU A 86 -9.88 2.70 21.46
CA GLU A 86 -9.22 3.09 22.72
C GLU A 86 -8.21 4.24 22.65
N ALA A 87 -8.03 4.88 21.47
CA ALA A 87 -7.10 5.99 21.32
C ALA A 87 -7.51 7.22 22.16
N ASP A 88 -6.58 7.73 22.97
CA ASP A 88 -6.75 8.94 23.75
C ASP A 88 -6.52 10.18 22.88
N ILE A 89 -7.63 10.74 22.40
CA ILE A 89 -7.67 11.88 21.47
C ILE A 89 -6.82 13.08 21.94
N ASN A 90 -6.76 13.30 23.25
CA ASN A 90 -6.08 14.47 23.83
C ASN A 90 -4.56 14.34 23.87
N SER A 91 -4.03 13.13 23.94
CA SER A 91 -2.59 12.85 23.97
C SER A 91 -2.06 12.22 22.69
N PHE A 92 -2.92 12.00 21.69
CA PHE A 92 -2.53 11.41 20.42
C PHE A 92 -1.52 12.29 19.66
N GLU A 93 -0.39 11.69 19.31
CA GLU A 93 0.73 12.27 18.57
C GLU A 93 1.05 11.38 17.37
N ILE A 94 1.22 11.99 16.20
CA ILE A 94 1.66 11.30 14.98
C ILE A 94 3.18 11.28 14.98
N LEU A 95 3.75 10.08 14.83
CA LEU A 95 5.19 9.87 14.76
C LEU A 95 5.68 9.84 13.31
N ASP A 96 4.95 9.16 12.43
CA ASP A 96 5.17 9.17 10.99
C ASP A 96 3.87 8.92 10.21
N GLU A 97 3.96 8.52 8.94
CA GLU A 97 2.80 8.33 8.06
C GLU A 97 1.78 7.33 8.61
N ASP A 98 2.25 6.24 9.19
CA ASP A 98 1.42 5.11 9.66
C ASP A 98 1.50 4.84 11.16
N THR A 99 2.37 5.55 11.87
CA THR A 99 2.60 5.35 13.30
C THR A 99 2.08 6.54 14.10
N GLY A 100 1.20 6.26 15.06
CA GLY A 100 0.76 7.20 16.07
C GLY A 100 0.98 6.64 17.47
N LYS A 101 0.97 7.50 18.48
CA LYS A 101 0.97 7.06 19.89
C LYS A 101 0.07 7.98 20.70
N ASP A 102 -0.30 7.53 21.89
CA ASP A 102 -0.88 8.39 22.91
C ASP A 102 -0.21 8.11 24.27
N LYS A 103 -0.80 8.60 25.37
CA LYS A 103 -0.26 8.39 26.73
C LYS A 103 -0.33 6.94 27.22
N ASN A 104 -1.07 6.07 26.55
CA ASN A 104 -1.33 4.68 26.93
C ASN A 104 -0.65 3.71 25.96
N TYR A 105 -0.79 3.91 24.65
CA TYR A 105 -0.38 2.93 23.64
C TYR A 105 0.31 3.56 22.43
N ILE A 106 0.95 2.70 21.64
CA ILE A 106 1.47 3.00 20.30
C ILE A 106 0.66 2.21 19.27
N TYR A 107 0.44 2.83 18.11
CA TYR A 107 -0.43 2.35 17.06
C TYR A 107 0.32 2.33 15.74
N LEU A 108 0.23 1.22 15.01
CA LEU A 108 0.75 1.08 13.65
C LEU A 108 -0.38 0.59 12.74
N TYR A 109 -0.56 1.23 11.59
CA TYR A 109 -1.65 0.93 10.65
C TYR A 109 -3.05 0.98 11.28
N GLY A 110 -3.24 1.84 12.29
CA GLY A 110 -4.50 1.96 13.03
C GLY A 110 -4.74 0.89 14.09
N GLU A 111 -3.79 -0.02 14.31
CA GLU A 111 -3.88 -1.09 15.30
C GLU A 111 -2.91 -0.90 16.46
N THR A 112 -3.30 -1.36 17.65
CA THR A 112 -2.44 -1.29 18.85
C THR A 112 -1.30 -2.29 18.71
N VAL A 113 -0.06 -1.82 18.91
CA VAL A 113 1.11 -2.71 18.92
C VAL A 113 1.09 -3.62 20.15
N ARG A 114 1.29 -4.93 19.95
CA ARG A 114 1.19 -5.97 20.98
C ARG A 114 2.42 -6.84 21.04
N TYR A 115 2.75 -7.36 22.22
CA TYR A 115 3.84 -8.35 22.34
C TYR A 115 3.47 -9.64 21.61
N GLU A 116 4.35 -10.11 20.72
CA GLU A 116 4.15 -11.29 19.86
C GLU A 116 3.65 -12.51 20.65
N ASN A 117 4.30 -12.82 21.78
CA ASN A 117 4.00 -14.03 22.56
C ASN A 117 2.80 -13.93 23.50
N SER A 118 2.40 -12.73 23.92
CA SER A 118 1.34 -12.58 24.95
C SER A 118 0.09 -11.87 24.45
N GLY A 119 0.13 -11.19 23.30
CA GLY A 119 -0.96 -10.35 22.79
C GLY A 119 -1.26 -9.10 23.63
N GLU A 120 -0.52 -8.91 24.72
CA GLU A 120 -0.68 -7.74 25.59
C GLU A 120 -0.23 -6.47 24.86
N PRO A 121 -0.96 -5.35 25.01
CA PRO A 121 -0.59 -4.10 24.37
C PRO A 121 0.70 -3.52 24.98
N VAL A 122 1.48 -2.82 24.15
CA VAL A 122 2.65 -2.09 24.60
C VAL A 122 2.21 -0.84 25.37
N ASP A 123 2.20 -0.95 26.71
CA ASP A 123 1.86 0.14 27.63
C ASP A 123 2.99 1.19 27.68
N MET A 124 2.71 2.37 27.13
CA MET A 124 3.61 3.53 27.05
C MET A 124 4.15 3.98 28.41
N LYS A 125 3.48 3.66 29.52
CA LYS A 125 3.95 4.00 30.88
C LYS A 125 4.99 3.01 31.42
N LYS A 126 5.13 1.85 30.79
CA LYS A 126 6.05 0.77 31.21
C LYS A 126 7.28 0.65 30.34
N VAL A 127 7.32 1.33 29.20
CA VAL A 127 8.38 1.20 28.21
C VAL A 127 9.21 2.47 28.09
N THR A 128 10.44 2.33 27.61
CA THR A 128 11.32 3.44 27.26
C THR A 128 11.91 3.18 25.89
N PHE A 129 11.59 4.02 24.92
CA PHE A 129 12.09 3.89 23.57
C PHE A 129 13.52 4.37 23.46
N TYR A 130 14.26 3.75 22.56
CA TYR A 130 15.56 4.25 22.13
C TYR A 130 15.33 5.39 21.13
N GLU A 131 15.97 6.54 21.36
CA GLU A 131 15.95 7.65 20.41
C GLU A 131 17.03 7.43 19.35
N ASN A 132 16.64 7.27 18.09
CA ASN A 132 17.59 7.31 16.98
C ASN A 132 17.64 8.70 16.33
N SER A 133 18.68 8.90 15.51
CA SER A 133 18.95 10.17 14.82
C SER A 133 17.88 10.61 13.82
N LYS A 134 16.93 9.73 13.47
CA LYS A 134 15.84 9.97 12.51
C LYS A 134 14.49 10.21 13.20
N GLY A 135 14.42 10.14 14.53
CA GLY A 135 13.19 10.36 15.30
C GLY A 135 12.14 9.26 15.16
N LYS A 136 12.46 8.15 14.48
CA LYS A 136 11.59 6.97 14.42
C LYS A 136 11.87 6.07 15.61
N MET A 137 10.86 5.39 16.10
CA MET A 137 10.94 4.51 17.27
C MET A 137 10.89 3.08 16.77
N TYR A 138 11.99 2.32 16.84
CA TYR A 138 12.00 0.91 16.44
C TYR A 138 12.20 0.00 17.64
N TYR A 139 13.17 0.35 18.49
CA TYR A 139 13.50 -0.44 19.67
C TYR A 139 13.02 0.25 20.94
N PHE A 140 12.63 -0.55 21.92
CA PHE A 140 12.30 -0.08 23.26
C PHE A 140 12.70 -1.08 24.33
N ARG A 141 12.86 -0.56 25.54
CA ARG A 141 13.09 -1.36 26.75
C ARG A 141 11.79 -1.50 27.52
N ASN A 142 11.47 -2.71 27.93
CA ASN A 142 10.48 -3.00 28.96
C ASN A 142 11.14 -3.83 30.06
N LYS A 143 11.15 -3.32 31.29
CA LYS A 143 11.93 -3.88 32.41
C LYS A 143 13.42 -4.02 32.00
N ASN A 144 13.93 -5.25 31.97
CA ASN A 144 15.31 -5.54 31.61
C ASN A 144 15.44 -6.09 30.19
N ASP A 145 14.37 -6.21 29.41
CA ASP A 145 14.42 -6.77 28.06
C ASP A 145 14.30 -5.68 27.00
N ILE A 146 14.87 -5.95 25.84
CA ILE A 146 14.82 -5.08 24.66
C ILE A 146 13.88 -5.73 23.66
N TYR A 147 13.03 -4.90 23.07
CA TYR A 147 12.05 -5.29 22.08
C TYR A 147 12.23 -4.42 20.84
N VAL A 148 11.87 -4.98 19.69
CA VAL A 148 11.77 -4.29 18.41
C VAL A 148 10.32 -4.33 17.95
N MET A 149 9.85 -3.26 17.32
CA MET A 149 8.56 -3.27 16.63
C MET A 149 8.74 -3.77 15.20
N GLU A 150 8.07 -4.88 14.88
CA GLU A 150 7.99 -5.48 13.55
C GLU A 150 6.50 -5.58 13.16
N GLY A 151 6.05 -4.63 12.33
CA GLY A 151 4.62 -4.45 12.09
C GLY A 151 3.87 -4.11 13.38
N ILE A 152 2.71 -4.71 13.58
CA ILE A 152 1.87 -4.52 14.78
C ILE A 152 2.37 -5.34 15.99
N TYR A 153 3.51 -6.02 15.86
CA TYR A 153 4.06 -6.87 16.91
C TYR A 153 5.33 -6.27 17.53
N ALA A 154 5.48 -6.50 18.83
CA ALA A 154 6.69 -6.23 19.56
C ALA A 154 7.39 -7.55 19.90
N GLU A 155 8.58 -7.73 19.32
CA GLU A 155 9.35 -8.96 19.42
C GLU A 155 10.55 -8.77 20.34
N LYS A 156 10.88 -9.79 21.14
CA LYS A 156 12.00 -9.71 22.06
C LYS A 156 13.32 -9.96 21.31
N VAL A 157 14.30 -9.11 21.56
CA VAL A 157 15.67 -9.29 21.04
C VAL A 157 16.46 -10.15 22.03
N ASP A 158 16.71 -11.41 21.66
CA ASP A 158 17.41 -12.36 22.53
C ASP A 158 18.93 -12.21 22.48
N ASN A 159 19.58 -12.63 23.58
CA ASN A 159 21.04 -12.67 23.70
C ASN A 159 21.76 -11.34 23.40
N VAL A 160 21.11 -10.22 23.73
CA VAL A 160 21.62 -8.85 23.53
C VAL A 160 22.31 -8.29 24.77
N ASP A 161 23.45 -7.61 24.59
CA ASP A 161 24.07 -6.79 25.63
C ASP A 161 23.25 -5.51 25.84
N LYS A 162 22.29 -5.62 26.76
CA LYS A 162 21.33 -4.56 27.10
C LYS A 162 21.97 -3.25 27.54
N ARG A 163 23.20 -3.29 28.06
CA ARG A 163 23.88 -2.09 28.58
C ARG A 163 24.47 -1.25 27.45
N THR A 164 24.92 -1.90 26.39
CA THR A 164 25.60 -1.24 25.25
C THR A 164 24.71 -1.10 24.03
N PHE A 165 23.44 -1.49 24.13
CA PHE A 165 22.51 -1.43 23.02
C PHE A 165 22.18 0.00 22.58
N GLU A 166 22.15 0.22 21.28
CA GLU A 166 21.75 1.45 20.62
C GLU A 166 20.87 1.15 19.39
N ASP A 167 19.91 2.05 19.13
CA ASP A 167 19.08 2.04 17.92
C ASP A 167 19.77 2.83 16.81
N LEU A 168 20.12 2.16 15.72
CA LEU A 168 20.77 2.74 14.54
C LEU A 168 19.76 3.31 13.53
N GLY A 169 18.46 3.08 13.75
CA GLY A 169 17.36 3.43 12.86
C GLY A 169 17.15 2.45 11.71
N GLY A 170 15.99 2.54 11.07
CA GLY A 170 15.61 1.68 9.94
C GLY A 170 15.46 0.20 10.32
N GLY A 171 15.11 -0.09 11.58
CA GLY A 171 15.02 -1.46 12.09
C GLY A 171 16.37 -2.08 12.51
N PHE A 172 17.48 -1.34 12.45
CA PHE A 172 18.78 -1.84 12.87
C PHE A 172 19.15 -1.42 14.29
N GLY A 173 19.70 -2.35 15.06
CA GLY A 173 20.25 -2.11 16.40
C GLY A 173 21.70 -2.56 16.49
N ARG A 174 22.46 -2.08 17.48
CA ARG A 174 23.82 -2.55 17.74
C ARG A 174 24.06 -2.70 19.23
N ASP A 175 24.81 -3.72 19.61
CA ASP A 175 25.44 -3.80 20.92
C ASP A 175 26.97 -3.90 20.78
N LYS A 176 27.69 -4.12 21.89
CA LYS A 176 29.16 -4.23 21.87
C LYS A 176 29.69 -5.37 20.97
N ASN A 177 28.88 -6.38 20.67
CA ASN A 177 29.25 -7.60 19.95
C ASN A 177 28.65 -7.68 18.54
N TRP A 178 27.39 -7.27 18.35
CA TRP A 178 26.58 -7.60 17.17
C TRP A 178 25.85 -6.38 16.58
N ILE A 179 25.57 -6.48 15.28
CA ILE A 179 24.52 -5.70 14.61
C ILE A 179 23.26 -6.58 14.56
N TYR A 180 22.11 -5.96 14.77
CA TYR A 180 20.79 -6.57 14.73
C TYR A 180 19.98 -5.95 13.59
N SER A 181 19.23 -6.78 12.87
CA SER A 181 18.17 -6.38 11.94
C SER A 181 16.89 -6.99 12.49
N GLY A 182 15.99 -6.16 13.00
CA GLY A 182 14.86 -6.69 13.77
C GLY A 182 15.34 -7.41 15.04
N LYS A 183 14.72 -8.56 15.36
CA LYS A 183 15.18 -9.40 16.48
C LYS A 183 16.47 -10.19 16.19
N MET A 184 16.90 -10.26 14.93
CA MET A 184 17.93 -11.19 14.47
C MET A 184 19.31 -10.56 14.36
N LYS A 185 20.36 -11.35 14.59
CA LYS A 185 21.77 -10.91 14.43
C LYS A 185 22.20 -10.95 12.96
N LEU A 186 23.00 -9.98 12.54
CA LEU A 186 23.69 -10.02 11.25
C LEU A 186 25.07 -10.66 11.39
N ARG A 187 25.33 -11.71 10.59
CA ARG A 187 26.67 -12.35 10.50
C ARG A 187 27.48 -11.76 9.35
N ASN A 188 28.80 -11.95 9.40
CA ASN A 188 29.75 -11.56 8.34
C ASN A 188 29.78 -10.05 8.00
N ILE A 189 29.43 -9.20 8.97
CA ILE A 189 29.43 -7.74 8.85
C ILE A 189 30.43 -7.12 9.81
N ASP A 190 31.20 -6.13 9.35
CA ASP A 190 32.02 -5.32 10.24
C ASP A 190 31.17 -4.31 11.00
N ARG A 191 30.99 -4.58 12.30
CA ARG A 191 30.13 -3.80 13.20
C ARG A 191 30.57 -2.35 13.40
N GLU A 192 31.87 -2.04 13.30
CA GLU A 192 32.35 -0.66 13.51
C GLU A 192 32.05 0.25 12.33
N SER A 193 32.18 -0.28 11.12
CA SER A 193 31.97 0.47 9.87
C SER A 193 30.59 0.26 9.25
N PHE A 194 29.66 -0.35 10.00
CA PHE A 194 28.30 -0.61 9.56
C PHE A 194 27.56 0.69 9.22
N GLU A 195 26.89 0.67 8.07
CA GLU A 195 26.04 1.74 7.58
C GLU A 195 24.83 1.13 6.86
N HIS A 196 23.61 1.49 7.27
CA HIS A 196 22.39 1.18 6.53
C HIS A 196 22.11 2.26 5.48
N ILE A 197 22.00 1.86 4.21
CA ILE A 197 21.91 2.77 3.06
C ILE A 197 20.57 2.67 2.29
N GLY A 198 19.52 2.08 2.88
CA GLY A 198 18.15 2.04 2.34
C GLY A 198 17.80 0.77 1.55
N ASP A 199 16.50 0.49 1.41
CA ASP A 199 15.93 -0.69 0.72
C ASP A 199 16.62 -2.04 1.02
N GLY A 200 16.98 -2.26 2.29
CA GLY A 200 17.66 -3.49 2.72
C GLY A 200 19.15 -3.58 2.31
N TYR A 201 19.72 -2.52 1.74
CA TYR A 201 21.17 -2.43 1.51
C TYR A 201 21.90 -1.97 2.77
N ILE A 202 23.00 -2.66 3.07
CA ILE A 202 23.93 -2.30 4.13
C ILE A 202 25.36 -2.27 3.59
N LYS A 203 26.22 -1.50 4.21
CA LYS A 203 27.62 -1.29 3.81
C LYS A 203 28.53 -1.39 5.03
N ASP A 204 29.74 -1.89 4.81
CA ASP A 204 30.83 -1.81 5.77
C ASP A 204 32.17 -1.50 5.07
N LYS A 205 33.28 -1.61 5.80
CA LYS A 205 34.63 -1.44 5.24
C LYS A 205 34.98 -2.51 4.20
N ASN A 206 34.36 -3.68 4.24
CA ASN A 206 34.63 -4.83 3.38
C ASN A 206 33.76 -4.87 2.12
N GLY A 207 32.57 -4.28 2.11
CA GLY A 207 31.66 -4.36 0.97
C GLY A 207 30.30 -3.69 1.12
N ILE A 208 29.42 -3.96 0.15
CA ILE A 208 27.99 -3.67 0.16
C ILE A 208 27.26 -5.01 0.12
N TYR A 209 26.16 -5.10 0.84
CA TYR A 209 25.41 -6.33 1.04
C TYR A 209 23.92 -6.08 0.88
N ARG A 210 23.20 -7.11 0.46
CA ARG A 210 21.72 -7.17 0.39
C ARG A 210 21.29 -8.64 0.51
N ASP A 211 19.99 -8.84 0.70
CA ASP A 211 19.31 -10.12 0.92
C ASP A 211 19.71 -10.77 2.24
N ALA A 212 18.69 -11.00 3.08
CA ALA A 212 18.83 -11.57 4.40
C ALA A 212 18.18 -12.97 4.38
N GLU A 213 18.99 -14.02 4.22
CA GLU A 213 18.51 -15.39 4.38
C GLU A 213 18.44 -15.69 5.88
N VAL A 214 17.27 -16.11 6.37
CA VAL A 214 17.11 -16.56 7.76
C VAL A 214 17.84 -17.88 7.91
N ILE A 215 18.83 -17.94 8.81
CA ILE A 215 19.44 -19.19 9.21
C ILE A 215 18.98 -19.52 10.63
N PHE A 216 18.19 -20.60 10.73
CA PHE A 216 17.82 -21.19 12.01
C PHE A 216 18.95 -22.11 12.48
N TYR A 217 19.64 -21.69 13.55
CA TYR A 217 20.43 -22.61 14.37
C TYR A 217 19.68 -22.78 15.69
N ASP A 218 19.67 -24.01 16.25
CA ASP A 218 18.95 -24.43 17.48
C ASP A 218 19.11 -23.51 18.73
N SER A 219 19.88 -22.42 18.67
CA SER A 219 19.99 -21.41 19.74
C SER A 219 20.39 -19.98 19.29
N ASP A 220 20.51 -19.68 18.00
CA ASP A 220 21.00 -18.35 17.54
C ASP A 220 20.48 -17.98 16.14
N ASP A 221 19.24 -17.49 16.10
CA ASP A 221 18.61 -16.98 14.87
C ASP A 221 19.41 -15.80 14.32
N ALA A 222 19.91 -15.96 13.10
CA ALA A 222 20.76 -14.98 12.46
C ALA A 222 20.46 -14.86 10.96
N TYR A 223 20.56 -13.64 10.44
CA TYR A 223 20.56 -13.40 9.01
C TYR A 223 21.96 -13.56 8.45
N ASN A 224 22.06 -14.26 7.32
CA ASN A 224 23.21 -14.15 6.45
C ASN A 224 22.93 -13.11 5.37
N ILE A 225 23.94 -12.29 5.11
CA ILE A 225 23.89 -11.20 4.15
C ILE A 225 24.72 -11.56 2.92
N SER A 226 24.21 -11.28 1.73
CA SER A 226 24.94 -11.54 0.49
C SER A 226 25.75 -10.33 0.07
N LYS A 227 27.08 -10.49 -0.05
CA LYS A 227 27.96 -9.43 -0.56
C LYS A 227 27.74 -9.25 -2.06
N LEU A 228 27.59 -8.00 -2.49
CA LEU A 228 27.52 -7.67 -3.91
C LEU A 228 28.93 -7.67 -4.54
N GLU A 229 29.10 -8.49 -5.56
CA GLU A 229 30.36 -8.62 -6.29
C GLU A 229 30.52 -7.56 -7.38
N ASN A 230 31.76 -7.10 -7.59
CA ASN A 230 32.14 -6.15 -8.64
C ASN A 230 31.40 -4.80 -8.61
N VAL A 231 31.00 -4.33 -7.42
CA VAL A 231 30.40 -3.01 -7.20
C VAL A 231 31.48 -1.99 -6.85
N ASP A 232 31.37 -0.79 -7.42
CA ASP A 232 32.16 0.35 -6.95
C ASP A 232 31.54 0.93 -5.67
N LYS A 233 32.09 0.55 -4.51
CA LYS A 233 31.56 0.91 -3.19
C LYS A 233 31.55 2.42 -2.89
N GLU A 234 32.44 3.17 -3.52
CA GLU A 234 32.59 4.61 -3.29
C GLU A 234 31.49 5.41 -3.99
N SER A 235 31.06 4.95 -5.17
CA SER A 235 30.01 5.59 -5.96
C SER A 235 28.65 4.90 -5.88
N PHE A 236 28.53 3.84 -5.07
CA PHE A 236 27.27 3.12 -4.92
C PHE A 236 26.20 3.98 -4.25
N GLU A 237 25.02 3.96 -4.83
CA GLU A 237 23.87 4.74 -4.44
C GLU A 237 22.62 3.85 -4.56
N ASN A 238 21.88 3.68 -3.46
CA ASN A 238 20.50 3.21 -3.54
C ASN A 238 19.63 4.36 -4.07
N ILE A 239 18.83 4.09 -5.10
CA ILE A 239 17.98 5.09 -5.75
C ILE A 239 16.48 4.78 -5.62
N GLY A 240 16.09 3.87 -4.72
CA GLY A 240 14.70 3.51 -4.45
C GLY A 240 14.14 2.38 -5.34
N GLU A 241 12.97 1.86 -4.95
CA GLU A 241 12.18 0.86 -5.71
C GLU A 241 12.98 -0.40 -6.11
N GLY A 242 13.96 -0.78 -5.29
CA GLY A 242 14.84 -1.93 -5.55
C GLY A 242 15.97 -1.66 -6.55
N TYR A 243 16.06 -0.44 -7.09
CA TYR A 243 17.14 0.02 -7.95
C TYR A 243 18.33 0.56 -7.16
N SER A 244 19.51 0.28 -7.67
CA SER A 244 20.76 0.89 -7.21
C SER A 244 21.71 1.13 -8.37
N LYS A 245 22.70 1.98 -8.17
CA LYS A 245 23.69 2.32 -9.19
C LYS A 245 25.05 2.52 -8.58
N ASP A 246 26.07 2.37 -9.41
CA ASP A 246 27.41 2.90 -9.16
C ASP A 246 27.84 3.73 -10.39
N LYS A 247 29.08 4.24 -10.40
CA LYS A 247 29.58 5.06 -11.52
C LYS A 247 29.58 4.36 -12.89
N ASN A 248 29.52 3.03 -12.92
CA ASN A 248 29.67 2.18 -14.10
C ASN A 248 28.45 1.31 -14.40
N ASN A 249 27.53 1.13 -13.45
CA ASN A 249 26.51 0.07 -13.49
C ASN A 249 25.18 0.54 -12.89
N ILE A 250 24.09 -0.03 -13.40
CA ILE A 250 22.76 0.00 -12.77
C ILE A 250 22.40 -1.43 -12.35
N TYR A 251 21.72 -1.56 -11.23
CA TYR A 251 21.25 -2.82 -10.67
C TYR A 251 19.76 -2.71 -10.34
N TYR A 252 19.04 -3.82 -10.46
CA TYR A 252 17.68 -3.99 -9.94
C TYR A 252 17.64 -5.31 -9.18
N ASN A 253 17.25 -5.28 -7.91
CA ASN A 253 17.24 -6.47 -7.03
C ASN A 253 18.54 -7.28 -7.11
N ASN A 254 19.68 -6.59 -6.94
CA ASN A 254 21.06 -7.14 -7.03
C ASN A 254 21.49 -7.61 -8.41
N GLU A 255 20.61 -7.60 -9.40
CA GLU A 255 20.98 -7.99 -10.75
C GLU A 255 21.44 -6.80 -11.57
N LYS A 256 22.67 -6.89 -12.09
CA LYS A 256 23.24 -5.89 -13.00
C LYS A 256 22.47 -5.82 -14.33
N PHE A 257 22.20 -4.59 -14.80
CA PHE A 257 21.68 -4.33 -16.14
C PHE A 257 22.72 -4.64 -17.21
N LYS A 258 22.24 -5.10 -18.38
CA LYS A 258 23.07 -5.27 -19.57
C LYS A 258 22.78 -4.13 -20.55
N ASN A 259 23.83 -3.55 -21.14
CA ASN A 259 23.74 -2.57 -22.22
C ASN A 259 22.89 -1.32 -21.88
N ILE A 260 23.05 -0.77 -20.68
CA ILE A 260 22.34 0.42 -20.21
C ILE A 260 23.22 1.67 -20.33
N ASP A 261 22.66 2.82 -20.72
CA ASP A 261 23.35 4.11 -20.63
C ASP A 261 23.23 4.69 -19.21
N VAL A 262 24.17 4.29 -18.34
CA VAL A 262 24.24 4.70 -16.92
C VAL A 262 24.18 6.21 -16.74
N LYS A 263 24.78 7.00 -17.64
CA LYS A 263 24.85 8.46 -17.51
C LYS A 263 23.49 9.14 -17.71
N THR A 264 22.61 8.50 -18.48
CA THR A 264 21.27 9.03 -18.78
C THR A 264 20.17 8.25 -18.08
N PHE A 265 20.52 7.27 -17.25
CA PHE A 265 19.57 6.48 -16.50
C PHE A 265 18.81 7.34 -15.51
N GLN A 266 17.49 7.17 -15.49
CA GLN A 266 16.57 7.87 -14.61
C GLN A 266 15.52 6.88 -14.10
N LEU A 267 15.36 6.81 -12.78
CA LEU A 267 14.17 6.21 -12.17
C LEU A 267 12.99 7.18 -12.36
N ILE A 268 11.90 6.68 -12.94
CA ILE A 268 10.68 7.47 -13.17
C ILE A 268 9.68 7.23 -12.04
N GLY A 269 9.66 6.02 -11.47
CA GLY A 269 8.76 5.59 -10.39
C GLY A 269 7.87 4.42 -10.80
N ASN A 270 7.13 3.83 -9.87
CA ASN A 270 6.21 2.69 -10.09
C ASN A 270 6.91 1.46 -10.73
N GLY A 271 8.20 1.28 -10.48
CA GLY A 271 9.04 0.26 -11.10
C GLY A 271 9.47 0.61 -12.52
N PHE A 272 9.22 1.81 -13.03
CA PHE A 272 9.67 2.25 -14.34
C PHE A 272 10.95 3.08 -14.27
N SER A 273 11.85 2.81 -15.21
CA SER A 273 13.05 3.59 -15.43
C SER A 273 13.30 3.79 -16.92
N LYS A 274 14.15 4.74 -17.27
CA LYS A 274 14.56 4.96 -18.65
C LYS A 274 16.02 5.37 -18.75
N ASP A 275 16.61 5.09 -19.89
CA ASP A 275 17.77 5.81 -20.37
C ASP A 275 17.37 6.69 -21.58
N LYS A 276 18.34 7.34 -22.23
CA LYS A 276 18.06 8.21 -23.38
C LYS A 276 17.37 7.51 -24.57
N ASN A 277 17.46 6.18 -24.66
CA ASN A 277 17.02 5.37 -25.80
C ASN A 277 15.86 4.44 -25.46
N ASN A 278 15.77 3.95 -24.22
CA ASN A 278 14.94 2.82 -23.84
C ASN A 278 14.17 3.10 -22.54
N VAL A 279 13.02 2.44 -22.41
CA VAL A 279 12.22 2.38 -21.19
C VAL A 279 12.27 0.95 -20.65
N TYR A 280 12.28 0.83 -19.33
CA TYR A 280 12.34 -0.42 -18.60
C TYR A 280 11.25 -0.44 -17.55
N PHE A 281 10.59 -1.59 -17.39
CA PHE A 281 9.84 -1.93 -16.20
C PHE A 281 10.66 -2.93 -15.42
N LYS A 282 11.04 -2.59 -14.19
CA LYS A 282 12.05 -3.31 -13.40
C LYS A 282 13.32 -3.41 -14.24
N LYS A 283 13.77 -4.62 -14.57
CA LYS A 283 14.94 -4.87 -15.43
C LYS A 283 14.57 -5.15 -16.90
N ASN A 284 13.29 -5.27 -17.22
CA ASN A 284 12.81 -5.67 -18.54
C ASN A 284 12.64 -4.46 -19.44
N LYS A 285 13.31 -4.46 -20.60
CA LYS A 285 13.11 -3.43 -21.62
C LYS A 285 11.70 -3.55 -22.22
N ILE A 286 11.00 -2.42 -22.32
CA ILE A 286 9.68 -2.34 -22.93
C ILE A 286 9.84 -2.06 -24.42
N GLU A 287 9.60 -3.07 -25.26
CA GLU A 287 9.76 -2.93 -26.71
C GLU A 287 8.72 -1.96 -27.31
N GLY A 288 9.22 -1.01 -28.10
CA GLY A 288 8.40 -0.01 -28.79
C GLY A 288 7.98 1.20 -27.95
N ALA A 289 8.42 1.31 -26.70
CA ALA A 289 8.20 2.49 -25.86
C ALA A 289 9.13 3.66 -26.25
N GLU A 290 8.60 4.87 -26.32
CA GLU A 290 9.37 6.08 -26.65
C GLU A 290 9.88 6.79 -25.39
N ALA A 291 11.16 6.57 -25.03
CA ALA A 291 11.77 7.11 -23.80
C ALA A 291 11.63 8.63 -23.60
N LYS A 292 11.65 9.40 -24.71
CA LYS A 292 11.55 10.86 -24.67
C LYS A 292 10.18 11.37 -24.20
N THR A 293 9.11 10.65 -24.51
CA THR A 293 7.73 11.06 -24.21
C THR A 293 7.07 10.18 -23.15
N PHE A 294 7.76 9.14 -22.69
CA PHE A 294 7.29 8.23 -21.64
C PHE A 294 7.13 8.95 -20.31
N GLN A 295 5.95 8.80 -19.71
CA GLN A 295 5.56 9.37 -18.43
C GLN A 295 4.58 8.45 -17.70
N ILE A 296 4.60 8.52 -16.38
CA ILE A 296 3.58 7.91 -15.51
C ILE A 296 2.30 8.72 -15.64
N VAL A 297 1.16 8.04 -15.79
CA VAL A 297 -0.17 8.67 -15.75
C VAL A 297 -0.71 8.63 -14.33
N ASP A 298 -0.67 7.45 -13.71
CA ASP A 298 -1.10 7.18 -12.34
C ASP A 298 -0.44 5.89 -11.81
N ASN A 299 -0.95 5.34 -10.71
CA ASN A 299 -0.45 4.12 -10.07
C ASN A 299 -0.53 2.85 -10.96
N PHE A 300 -1.23 2.89 -12.09
CA PHE A 300 -1.51 1.73 -12.93
C PHE A 300 -1.02 1.84 -14.37
N PHE A 301 -1.13 3.04 -14.95
CA PHE A 301 -0.84 3.24 -16.35
C PHE A 301 0.28 4.23 -16.57
N GLU A 302 1.04 3.95 -17.61
CA GLU A 302 2.05 4.81 -18.18
C GLU A 302 1.68 5.07 -19.64
N LYS A 303 2.21 6.16 -20.20
CA LYS A 303 2.02 6.43 -21.62
C LYS A 303 3.22 7.09 -22.22
N ASP A 304 3.38 6.85 -23.51
CA ASP A 304 4.20 7.69 -24.38
C ASP A 304 3.27 8.46 -25.34
N ARG A 305 3.84 9.09 -26.37
CA ARG A 305 3.07 9.86 -27.36
C ARG A 305 2.00 9.03 -28.08
N ASN A 306 2.25 7.73 -28.29
CA ASN A 306 1.45 6.87 -29.16
C ASN A 306 0.79 5.70 -28.44
N ASN A 307 1.28 5.34 -27.25
CA ASN A 307 0.96 4.10 -26.57
C ASN A 307 0.57 4.33 -25.11
N VAL A 308 -0.29 3.45 -24.60
CA VAL A 308 -0.56 3.28 -23.17
C VAL A 308 -0.04 1.92 -22.74
N PHE A 309 0.55 1.87 -21.56
CA PHE A 309 1.16 0.69 -20.97
C PHE A 309 0.50 0.39 -19.63
N TYR A 310 0.43 -0.90 -19.30
CA TYR A 310 0.13 -1.40 -17.97
C TYR A 310 1.29 -2.31 -17.59
N LYS A 311 2.13 -1.86 -16.65
CA LYS A 311 3.44 -2.49 -16.35
C LYS A 311 4.28 -2.61 -17.64
N GLU A 312 4.89 -3.76 -17.91
CA GLU A 312 5.70 -3.97 -19.13
C GLU A 312 4.87 -4.13 -20.43
N HIS A 313 3.54 -4.13 -20.37
CA HIS A 313 2.69 -4.46 -21.51
C HIS A 313 2.04 -3.24 -22.17
N LYS A 314 2.32 -3.06 -23.46
CA LYS A 314 1.58 -2.12 -24.32
C LYS A 314 0.14 -2.61 -24.54
N LEU A 315 -0.83 -1.75 -24.22
CA LEU A 315 -2.25 -2.01 -24.50
C LEU A 315 -2.56 -1.78 -25.98
N LYS A 316 -3.04 -2.83 -26.65
CA LYS A 316 -3.37 -2.76 -28.08
C LYS A 316 -4.63 -1.92 -28.30
N ASN A 317 -4.61 -1.07 -29.34
CA ASN A 317 -5.74 -0.25 -29.77
C ASN A 317 -6.27 0.72 -28.70
N VAL A 318 -5.43 1.14 -27.76
CA VAL A 318 -5.77 2.15 -26.74
C VAL A 318 -5.03 3.45 -27.05
N SER A 319 -5.76 4.54 -27.23
CA SER A 319 -5.18 5.86 -27.45
C SER A 319 -4.71 6.50 -26.12
N PRO A 320 -3.53 7.17 -26.12
CA PRO A 320 -3.04 7.92 -24.96
C PRO A 320 -3.64 9.35 -24.82
N ILE A 321 -4.53 9.75 -25.75
CA ILE A 321 -5.16 11.08 -25.79
C ILE A 321 -6.43 11.06 -24.93
N GLU A 322 -6.58 12.08 -24.05
CA GLU A 322 -7.66 12.15 -23.04
C GLU A 322 -7.72 10.93 -22.11
N PHE A 323 -6.59 10.22 -21.94
CA PHE A 323 -6.54 9.01 -21.13
C PHE A 323 -6.74 9.34 -19.64
N GLN A 324 -7.69 8.65 -19.00
CA GLN A 324 -8.01 8.81 -17.59
C GLN A 324 -8.52 7.50 -16.99
N THR A 325 -7.96 7.08 -15.87
CA THR A 325 -8.48 5.98 -15.04
C THR A 325 -9.75 6.44 -14.31
N LEU A 326 -10.77 5.58 -14.32
CA LEU A 326 -12.08 5.84 -13.73
C LEU A 326 -12.29 5.06 -12.44
N TYR A 327 -11.83 3.82 -12.39
CA TYR A 327 -12.06 2.90 -11.28
C TYR A 327 -11.13 1.69 -11.41
N MET A 328 -10.70 1.15 -10.29
CA MET A 328 -10.04 -0.16 -10.23
C MET A 328 -10.88 -1.08 -9.35
N SER A 329 -10.93 -2.36 -9.68
CA SER A 329 -11.41 -3.41 -8.80
C SER A 329 -10.19 -4.14 -8.24
N LYS A 330 -10.03 -4.13 -6.90
CA LYS A 330 -8.94 -4.84 -6.20
C LYS A 330 -9.49 -5.75 -5.10
N ASN A 331 -8.81 -6.89 -4.88
CA ASN A 331 -8.87 -7.66 -3.62
C ASN A 331 -7.45 -7.91 -3.14
N ALA A 332 -7.16 -7.73 -1.85
CA ALA A 332 -5.85 -7.93 -1.23
C ALA A 332 -4.66 -7.46 -2.09
N ASN A 333 -4.78 -6.26 -2.68
CA ASN A 333 -3.78 -5.59 -3.56
C ASN A 333 -3.63 -6.12 -4.99
N VAL A 334 -4.51 -6.99 -5.46
CA VAL A 334 -4.53 -7.48 -6.85
C VAL A 334 -5.66 -6.83 -7.63
N ALA A 335 -5.31 -6.05 -8.67
CA ALA A 335 -6.29 -5.51 -9.61
C ALA A 335 -6.86 -6.61 -10.51
N TYR A 336 -8.19 -6.69 -10.67
CA TYR A 336 -8.87 -7.64 -11.56
C TYR A 336 -9.54 -6.96 -12.76
N ALA A 337 -9.96 -5.71 -12.56
CA ALA A 337 -10.49 -4.91 -13.63
C ALA A 337 -10.09 -3.45 -13.41
N ILE A 338 -9.62 -2.79 -14.46
CA ILE A 338 -9.35 -1.35 -14.42
C ILE A 338 -10.19 -0.69 -15.51
N PHE A 339 -11.06 0.21 -15.10
CA PHE A 339 -11.90 1.00 -15.98
C PHE A 339 -11.19 2.32 -16.27
N PHE A 340 -11.14 2.68 -17.53
CA PHE A 340 -10.52 3.92 -17.99
C PHE A 340 -11.27 4.46 -19.19
N LYS A 341 -11.07 5.73 -19.51
CA LYS A 341 -11.55 6.35 -20.73
C LYS A 341 -10.41 7.02 -21.48
N ASN A 342 -10.61 7.22 -22.77
CA ASN A 342 -9.76 8.04 -23.61
C ASN A 342 -10.62 8.73 -24.68
N LYS A 343 -10.00 9.36 -25.68
CA LYS A 343 -10.74 10.03 -26.77
C LYS A 343 -11.77 9.13 -27.47
N ASP A 344 -11.53 7.82 -27.53
CA ASP A 344 -12.30 6.84 -28.30
C ASP A 344 -13.49 6.23 -27.54
N GLY A 345 -13.56 6.40 -26.22
CA GLY A 345 -14.65 5.89 -25.39
C GLY A 345 -14.23 5.46 -23.99
N VAL A 346 -15.02 4.57 -23.40
CA VAL A 346 -14.78 3.96 -22.09
C VAL A 346 -14.42 2.50 -22.29
N PHE A 347 -13.45 2.02 -21.51
CA PHE A 347 -12.87 0.71 -21.63
C PHE A 347 -12.71 0.06 -20.25
N LYS A 348 -12.60 -1.26 -20.26
CA LYS A 348 -12.29 -2.11 -19.11
C LYS A 348 -11.11 -3.00 -19.48
N LEU A 349 -9.99 -2.88 -18.78
CA LEU A 349 -8.89 -3.84 -18.78
C LEU A 349 -9.24 -4.96 -17.80
N LEU A 350 -9.44 -6.18 -18.29
CA LEU A 350 -9.62 -7.38 -17.50
C LEU A 350 -8.26 -8.05 -17.27
N ILE A 351 -7.94 -8.28 -16.00
CA ILE A 351 -6.73 -8.98 -15.57
C ILE A 351 -7.14 -10.40 -15.21
N GLU A 352 -6.95 -11.33 -16.15
CA GLU A 352 -7.37 -12.74 -15.99
C GLU A 352 -6.41 -13.51 -15.08
N ASP A 353 -5.14 -13.14 -15.11
CA ASP A 353 -4.07 -13.78 -14.36
C ASP A 353 -3.08 -12.69 -13.90
N PRO A 354 -2.97 -12.41 -12.59
CA PRO A 354 -2.08 -11.36 -12.11
C PRO A 354 -0.60 -11.70 -12.28
N PHE A 355 -0.28 -12.99 -12.51
CA PHE A 355 1.07 -13.48 -12.75
C PHE A 355 1.40 -13.62 -14.25
N ASP A 356 0.37 -13.65 -15.11
CA ASP A 356 0.52 -13.67 -16.58
C ASP A 356 -0.35 -12.61 -17.26
N LEU A 357 0.23 -11.42 -17.38
CA LEU A 357 -0.42 -10.24 -17.94
C LEU A 357 -0.61 -10.31 -19.46
N THR A 358 -0.03 -11.31 -20.13
CA THR A 358 -0.25 -11.51 -21.58
C THR A 358 -1.68 -11.91 -21.90
N LYS A 359 -2.41 -12.43 -20.90
CA LYS A 359 -3.84 -12.81 -20.98
C LYS A 359 -4.79 -11.63 -20.80
N ASN A 360 -4.28 -10.44 -20.46
CA ASN A 360 -5.13 -9.28 -20.22
C ASN A 360 -5.94 -8.89 -21.45
N LYS A 361 -7.21 -8.52 -21.22
CA LYS A 361 -8.14 -8.15 -22.30
C LYS A 361 -8.68 -6.75 -22.10
N VAL A 362 -8.57 -5.92 -23.13
CA VAL A 362 -9.20 -4.60 -23.16
C VAL A 362 -10.55 -4.71 -23.87
N VAL A 363 -11.63 -4.36 -23.18
CA VAL A 363 -12.99 -4.37 -23.69
C VAL A 363 -13.52 -2.95 -23.77
N LYS A 364 -14.02 -2.52 -24.94
CA LYS A 364 -14.72 -1.24 -25.09
C LYS A 364 -16.15 -1.38 -24.59
N LEU A 365 -16.57 -0.47 -23.71
CA LEU A 365 -17.92 -0.45 -23.14
C LEU A 365 -18.85 0.43 -23.96
N ASN A 366 -20.11 0.01 -24.10
CA ASN A 366 -21.14 0.77 -24.79
C ASN A 366 -21.90 1.68 -23.81
N VAL A 367 -21.24 2.76 -23.41
CA VAL A 367 -21.72 3.74 -22.42
C VAL A 367 -21.45 5.17 -22.91
N ASP A 368 -22.19 6.14 -22.40
CA ASP A 368 -21.91 7.56 -22.63
C ASP A 368 -20.64 7.99 -21.88
N LYS A 369 -19.57 8.29 -22.63
CA LYS A 369 -18.23 8.61 -22.11
C LYS A 369 -18.21 9.77 -21.11
N ASP A 370 -19.07 10.76 -21.33
CA ASP A 370 -19.01 12.02 -20.59
C ASP A 370 -19.78 11.98 -19.27
N SER A 371 -20.72 11.04 -19.11
CA SER A 371 -21.55 10.89 -17.91
C SER A 371 -21.35 9.60 -17.13
N VAL A 372 -20.48 8.70 -17.62
CA VAL A 372 -20.22 7.41 -16.96
C VAL A 372 -19.71 7.60 -15.54
N LYS A 373 -20.26 6.81 -14.61
CA LYS A 373 -19.82 6.62 -13.24
C LYS A 373 -19.70 5.14 -12.97
N ILE A 374 -18.49 4.68 -12.70
CA ILE A 374 -18.23 3.30 -12.30
C ILE A 374 -18.47 3.20 -10.79
N LEU A 375 -19.36 2.30 -10.37
CA LEU A 375 -19.74 2.13 -8.96
C LEU A 375 -19.01 0.93 -8.35
N SER A 376 -18.90 -0.15 -9.12
CA SER A 376 -18.12 -1.34 -8.83
C SER A 376 -17.64 -2.00 -10.13
N LYS A 377 -16.97 -3.15 -10.02
CA LYS A 377 -16.63 -4.00 -11.17
C LYS A 377 -17.88 -4.41 -11.97
N ASN A 378 -18.98 -4.67 -11.28
CA ASN A 378 -20.19 -5.20 -11.90
C ASN A 378 -21.18 -4.10 -12.24
N TYR A 379 -21.32 -3.06 -11.41
CA TYR A 379 -22.29 -1.99 -11.57
C TYR A 379 -21.65 -0.68 -12.02
N TYR A 380 -22.24 -0.06 -13.03
CA TYR A 380 -21.92 1.29 -13.45
C TYR A 380 -23.13 1.93 -14.11
N LYS A 381 -23.13 3.26 -14.22
CA LYS A 381 -24.23 4.01 -14.82
C LYS A 381 -23.74 5.16 -15.66
N ASP A 382 -24.53 5.55 -16.63
CA ASP A 382 -24.37 6.80 -17.37
C ASP A 382 -25.66 7.62 -17.27
N ARG A 383 -25.79 8.73 -18.02
CA ARG A 383 -26.99 9.57 -17.98
C ARG A 383 -28.27 8.85 -18.45
N ASN A 384 -28.14 7.74 -19.18
CA ASN A 384 -29.24 7.05 -19.85
C ASN A 384 -29.61 5.74 -19.16
N ASN A 385 -28.62 4.97 -18.69
CA ASN A 385 -28.81 3.60 -18.24
C ASN A 385 -28.00 3.26 -16.97
N VAL A 386 -28.51 2.27 -16.24
CA VAL A 386 -27.72 1.50 -15.26
C VAL A 386 -27.31 0.18 -15.92
N TYR A 387 -26.07 -0.24 -15.70
CA TYR A 387 -25.48 -1.44 -16.25
C TYR A 387 -25.09 -2.38 -15.11
N CYS A 388 -25.28 -3.68 -15.34
CA CYS A 388 -24.69 -4.75 -14.56
C CYS A 388 -24.02 -5.77 -15.47
N ASN A 389 -22.77 -6.16 -15.20
CA ASN A 389 -22.02 -7.11 -16.02
C ASN A 389 -22.08 -6.79 -17.52
N ASP A 390 -21.84 -5.52 -17.85
CA ASP A 390 -21.87 -4.95 -19.18
C ASP A 390 -23.23 -4.93 -19.91
N LYS A 391 -24.33 -5.21 -19.19
CA LYS A 391 -25.69 -5.22 -19.73
C LYS A 391 -26.57 -4.18 -19.06
N VAL A 392 -27.44 -3.52 -19.85
CA VAL A 392 -28.42 -2.57 -19.33
C VAL A 392 -29.43 -3.29 -18.42
N ILE A 393 -29.62 -2.76 -17.22
CA ILE A 393 -30.67 -3.18 -16.29
C ILE A 393 -31.96 -2.44 -16.66
N LYS A 394 -32.90 -3.15 -17.30
CA LYS A 394 -34.18 -2.56 -17.70
C LYS A 394 -35.00 -2.16 -16.46
N GLY A 395 -35.51 -0.93 -16.46
CA GLY A 395 -36.37 -0.40 -15.39
C GLY A 395 -35.63 0.18 -14.20
N ALA A 396 -34.29 0.12 -14.17
CA ALA A 396 -33.51 0.76 -13.12
C ALA A 396 -33.63 2.29 -13.18
N ASP A 397 -33.81 2.93 -12.04
CA ASP A 397 -33.84 4.39 -11.93
C ASP A 397 -32.41 4.94 -11.80
N VAL A 398 -31.87 5.43 -12.91
CA VAL A 398 -30.49 5.96 -13.01
C VAL A 398 -30.15 6.99 -11.92
N LYS A 399 -31.12 7.86 -11.58
CA LYS A 399 -30.90 8.96 -10.64
C LYS A 399 -30.72 8.46 -9.21
N THR A 400 -31.53 7.50 -8.78
CA THR A 400 -31.55 6.99 -7.40
C THR A 400 -30.77 5.70 -7.20
N PHE A 401 -30.21 5.12 -8.27
CA PHE A 401 -29.41 3.90 -8.17
C PHE A 401 -28.12 4.12 -7.37
N GLU A 402 -27.93 3.28 -6.34
CA GLU A 402 -26.78 3.28 -5.43
C GLU A 402 -26.40 1.85 -5.01
N LEU A 403 -25.13 1.66 -4.64
CA LEU A 403 -24.65 0.44 -3.98
C LEU A 403 -24.96 0.51 -2.48
N VAL A 404 -25.49 -0.57 -1.91
CA VAL A 404 -25.89 -0.63 -0.49
C VAL A 404 -25.39 -1.85 0.26
N GLY A 405 -24.72 -2.76 -0.42
CA GLY A 405 -24.03 -3.89 0.17
C GLY A 405 -22.67 -4.08 -0.48
N ASN A 406 -21.89 -5.01 0.06
CA ASN A 406 -20.68 -5.46 -0.63
C ASN A 406 -21.14 -6.23 -1.87
N ASP A 407 -21.10 -5.58 -3.02
CA ASP A 407 -20.93 -6.25 -4.32
C ASP A 407 -19.52 -6.82 -4.31
N LYS A 408 -19.32 -7.87 -3.50
CA LYS A 408 -18.02 -8.49 -3.28
C LYS A 408 -17.42 -8.78 -4.65
N ASP A 409 -16.15 -8.39 -4.83
CA ASP A 409 -15.30 -8.85 -5.92
C ASP A 409 -14.97 -10.35 -5.71
N GLU A 410 -16.03 -11.18 -5.57
CA GLU A 410 -16.10 -12.50 -4.92
C GLU A 410 -15.52 -13.63 -5.79
N ALA A 411 -15.11 -13.34 -7.02
CA ALA A 411 -14.67 -14.37 -7.96
C ALA A 411 -13.30 -14.99 -7.61
N MET A 412 -12.60 -14.46 -6.59
CA MET A 412 -11.26 -14.92 -6.23
C MET A 412 -11.05 -15.07 -4.72
N ASP A 413 -12.08 -14.93 -3.88
CA ASP A 413 -11.96 -15.30 -2.45
C ASP A 413 -11.59 -16.79 -2.33
N GLN A 414 -12.08 -17.65 -3.22
CA GLN A 414 -11.67 -19.06 -3.23
C GLN A 414 -10.21 -19.29 -3.63
N PHE A 415 -9.64 -18.49 -4.53
CA PHE A 415 -8.25 -18.69 -4.98
C PHE A 415 -7.25 -17.98 -4.06
N ILE A 416 -7.64 -16.85 -3.45
CA ILE A 416 -6.88 -16.22 -2.38
C ILE A 416 -6.98 -17.03 -1.10
N ASP A 417 -8.14 -17.55 -0.68
CA ASP A 417 -8.22 -18.55 0.39
C ASP A 417 -7.28 -19.73 0.09
N THR A 418 -7.19 -20.17 -1.16
CA THR A 418 -6.27 -21.26 -1.53
C THR A 418 -4.80 -20.83 -1.45
N LEU A 419 -4.45 -19.58 -1.75
CA LEU A 419 -3.09 -19.04 -1.67
C LEU A 419 -2.67 -18.63 -0.26
N GLU A 420 -3.56 -18.02 0.51
CA GLU A 420 -3.42 -17.74 1.94
C GLU A 420 -3.30 -19.06 2.70
N ASN A 421 -4.10 -20.09 2.41
CA ASN A 421 -3.90 -21.44 2.99
C ASN A 421 -2.55 -22.09 2.61
N ILE A 422 -1.88 -21.66 1.53
CA ILE A 422 -0.54 -22.16 1.18
C ILE A 422 0.55 -21.43 2.00
N PHE A 423 0.33 -20.17 2.38
CA PHE A 423 1.23 -19.41 3.27
C PHE A 423 0.92 -19.59 4.77
N ASP A 424 -0.34 -19.86 5.12
CA ASP A 424 -0.87 -20.08 6.48
C ASP A 424 -0.80 -21.55 6.93
N ALA A 425 -0.06 -22.40 6.22
CA ALA A 425 0.28 -23.74 6.69
C ALA A 425 1.07 -23.75 8.04
N PHE A 426 1.30 -22.58 8.67
CA PHE A 426 1.85 -22.43 10.01
C PHE A 426 0.97 -21.69 11.05
N SER A 427 -0.29 -21.32 10.77
CA SER A 427 -1.16 -20.82 11.86
C SER A 427 -2.65 -21.09 11.64
N SER A 428 -3.13 -22.07 12.42
CA SER A 428 -4.50 -22.42 12.83
C SER A 428 -5.72 -21.89 12.05
N LEU A 429 -6.48 -22.86 11.53
CA LEU A 429 -7.89 -22.80 11.14
C LEU A 429 -8.80 -22.11 12.16
N GLU A 430 -9.52 -21.08 11.74
CA GLU A 430 -10.88 -20.81 12.19
C GLU A 430 -11.83 -20.71 10.99
N LYS A 431 -12.64 -21.76 10.83
CA LYS A 431 -13.79 -21.75 9.93
C LYS A 431 -14.84 -20.80 10.50
N SER A 432 -15.04 -19.65 9.89
CA SER A 432 -16.19 -18.80 10.20
C SER A 432 -17.45 -19.37 9.54
N ASN A 433 -18.48 -19.56 10.35
CA ASN A 433 -19.81 -19.99 9.93
C ASN A 433 -20.52 -18.80 9.25
N GLU A 434 -20.72 -18.86 7.94
CA GLU A 434 -21.48 -17.83 7.22
C GLU A 434 -22.98 -17.89 7.56
N THR A 435 -23.44 -17.03 8.46
CA THR A 435 -24.87 -16.74 8.65
C THR A 435 -25.28 -15.51 7.82
N LYS A 436 -26.11 -15.75 6.79
CA LYS A 436 -26.87 -14.80 5.92
C LYS A 436 -26.52 -13.30 6.07
N LYS A 437 -25.43 -12.88 5.41
CA LYS A 437 -25.26 -11.48 4.97
C LYS A 437 -26.46 -11.10 4.09
N SER A 438 -26.97 -9.87 4.24
CA SER A 438 -27.97 -9.33 3.31
C SER A 438 -27.40 -9.40 1.89
N SER A 439 -28.02 -10.17 1.01
CA SER A 439 -27.54 -10.38 -0.36
C SER A 439 -27.87 -9.22 -1.31
N ILE A 440 -28.51 -8.16 -0.80
CA ILE A 440 -28.76 -6.93 -1.56
C ILE A 440 -27.44 -6.21 -1.79
N THR A 441 -27.01 -6.17 -3.05
CA THR A 441 -25.80 -5.49 -3.51
C THR A 441 -26.07 -4.02 -3.89
N ALA A 442 -27.27 -3.71 -4.39
CA ALA A 442 -27.64 -2.37 -4.86
C ALA A 442 -29.13 -2.10 -4.67
N GLN A 443 -29.55 -0.83 -4.76
CA GLN A 443 -30.95 -0.44 -4.76
C GLN A 443 -31.19 0.82 -5.59
N ASP A 444 -32.44 1.04 -5.96
CA ASP A 444 -32.96 2.33 -6.41
C ASP A 444 -34.34 2.57 -5.79
N LYS A 445 -34.98 3.69 -6.11
CA LYS A 445 -36.29 4.05 -5.53
C LYS A 445 -37.42 3.03 -5.83
N ASN A 446 -37.24 2.20 -6.85
CA ASN A 446 -38.24 1.25 -7.35
C ASN A 446 -37.88 -0.21 -6.99
N HIS A 447 -36.59 -0.55 -6.88
CA HIS A 447 -36.10 -1.92 -6.82
C HIS A 447 -34.95 -2.10 -5.83
N LYS A 448 -34.83 -3.33 -5.32
CA LYS A 448 -33.61 -3.83 -4.68
C LYS A 448 -32.95 -4.85 -5.60
N TYR A 449 -31.63 -4.93 -5.55
CA TYR A 449 -30.83 -5.77 -6.43
C TYR A 449 -29.92 -6.71 -5.65
N GLU A 450 -30.02 -8.00 -5.96
CA GLU A 450 -29.11 -9.05 -5.52
C GLU A 450 -28.32 -9.53 -6.74
N TYR A 451 -27.03 -9.19 -6.83
CA TYR A 451 -26.12 -9.59 -7.92
C TYR A 451 -26.74 -9.48 -9.33
N CYS A 452 -27.09 -8.25 -9.74
CA CYS A 452 -27.76 -7.87 -10.98
C CYS A 452 -29.25 -8.24 -11.11
N LYS A 453 -29.85 -8.93 -10.12
CA LYS A 453 -31.25 -9.39 -10.20
C LYS A 453 -32.14 -8.51 -9.34
N ILE A 454 -33.24 -8.05 -9.92
CA ILE A 454 -34.30 -7.36 -9.17
C ILE A 454 -34.95 -8.38 -8.24
N ILE A 455 -34.96 -8.06 -6.94
CA ILE A 455 -35.70 -8.80 -5.93
C ILE A 455 -36.98 -8.03 -5.57
N LYS A 456 -38.04 -8.76 -5.24
CA LYS A 456 -39.35 -8.20 -4.87
C LYS A 456 -39.42 -7.85 -3.40
#